data_AF-A0A934Q4U3-F1
#
_entry.id   AF-A0A934Q4U3-F1
#
_cell.length_a   1.000
_cell.length_b   1.000
_cell.length_c   1.000
_cell.angle_alpha   90.00
_cell.angle_beta   90.00
_cell.angle_gamma   90.00
#
_symmetry.space_group_name_H-M   'P 1'
#
loop_
_entity.id
_entity.type
_entity.pdbx_description
1 polymer ?
#
loop_
_entity_poly.entity_id
_entity_poly.type
_entity_poly.pdbx_seq_one_letter_code
_entity_poly.pdbx_strand_id
1 'polypeptide(L)'
;MTHTIRIEGSDVAFACAPGTSVLDAALGAGIELPYSCRKGVCGNCAGNVVAGEVDALDGAALRNETCSADQVLFCACAPRTDLVLRPASWKHVDRGARKTFRAKVHALDLAAPDVTVLRLRLPAGQRAKFQAGQYLEVKLDDGSARCYSMANPPQESDAVTLHVRHVPGGRFTNVLAGLKQGDLLDIELPFGNVALAQDDARPIVFVAGGTGFAPVKSILDDMAKRRVQRAVTLIWGARDAAGLYLPAAIDKWRKQWPQLRYVPAISDAPTHGVAGAFDGRVDEALRAQCPDLTGHVLHCCGSPAMVAAVRAAALDVGLAPSDFHADVFVPGPASPAP
;
A
#
# COMPACT_ATOMS: atom_id res chain seq x y z
N MET A 1 31.24 -4.78 -7.08
CA MET A 1 31.24 -4.73 -8.55
C MET A 1 29.78 -4.73 -9.01
N THR A 2 29.50 -4.32 -10.25
CA THR A 2 28.14 -4.42 -10.81
C THR A 2 27.89 -5.85 -11.27
N HIS A 3 26.74 -6.42 -10.93
CA HIS A 3 26.36 -7.79 -11.29
C HIS A 3 25.19 -7.81 -12.26
N THR A 4 25.17 -8.82 -13.13
CA THR A 4 24.07 -9.05 -14.09
C THR A 4 23.01 -9.92 -13.46
N ILE A 5 21.77 -9.49 -13.53
CA ILE A 5 20.60 -10.23 -13.05
C ILE A 5 19.74 -10.61 -14.25
N ARG A 6 19.36 -11.88 -14.32
CA ARG A 6 18.47 -12.44 -15.35
C ARG A 6 17.19 -12.96 -14.72
N ILE A 7 16.10 -12.94 -15.48
CA ILE A 7 14.86 -13.61 -15.09
C ILE A 7 14.77 -14.95 -15.83
N GLU A 8 14.60 -16.03 -15.07
CA GLU A 8 14.50 -17.39 -15.60
C GLU A 8 13.39 -17.50 -16.65
N GLY A 9 13.68 -18.21 -17.75
CA GLY A 9 12.72 -18.44 -18.83
C GLY A 9 12.42 -17.20 -19.68
N SER A 10 13.28 -16.17 -19.63
CA SER A 10 13.12 -14.93 -20.41
C SER A 10 14.46 -14.40 -20.93
N ASP A 11 14.39 -13.49 -21.90
CA ASP A 11 15.56 -12.74 -22.41
C ASP A 11 15.88 -11.49 -21.58
N VAL A 12 15.18 -11.29 -20.45
CA VAL A 12 15.36 -10.11 -19.61
C VAL A 12 16.64 -10.20 -18.81
N ALA A 13 17.47 -9.16 -18.95
CA ALA A 13 18.67 -8.96 -18.16
C ALA A 13 18.81 -7.49 -17.76
N PHE A 14 19.31 -7.26 -16.55
CA PHE A 14 19.57 -5.93 -16.03
C PHE A 14 20.79 -5.90 -15.10
N ALA A 15 21.40 -4.73 -14.97
CA ALA A 15 22.57 -4.53 -14.13
C ALA A 15 22.15 -4.06 -12.73
N CYS A 16 22.81 -4.57 -11.69
CA CYS A 16 22.64 -4.14 -10.32
C CYS A 16 23.96 -3.58 -9.79
N ALA A 17 23.97 -2.29 -9.46
CA ALA A 17 25.13 -1.63 -8.89
C ALA A 17 25.35 -2.06 -7.42
N PRO A 18 26.58 -1.95 -6.90
CA PRO A 18 26.85 -2.14 -5.48
C PRO A 18 25.93 -1.29 -4.59
N GLY A 19 25.48 -1.83 -3.45
CA GLY A 19 24.63 -1.11 -2.50
C GLY A 19 23.19 -0.86 -2.98
N THR A 20 22.79 -1.43 -4.12
CA THR A 20 21.42 -1.35 -4.63
C THR A 20 20.73 -2.68 -4.39
N SER A 21 19.47 -2.65 -3.94
CA SER A 21 18.68 -3.89 -3.84
C SER A 21 18.35 -4.46 -5.22
N VAL A 22 18.16 -5.77 -5.30
CA VAL A 22 17.72 -6.46 -6.53
C VAL A 22 16.42 -5.84 -7.07
N LEU A 23 15.46 -5.53 -6.19
CA LEU A 23 14.21 -4.87 -6.57
C LEU A 23 14.46 -3.49 -7.20
N ASP A 24 15.35 -2.70 -6.62
CA ASP A 24 15.60 -1.33 -7.08
C ASP A 24 16.32 -1.30 -8.42
N ALA A 25 17.26 -2.23 -8.61
CA ALA A 25 17.90 -2.45 -9.90
C ALA A 25 16.87 -2.85 -10.98
N ALA A 26 15.93 -3.73 -10.66
CA ALA A 26 14.86 -4.13 -11.58
C ALA A 26 13.96 -2.93 -11.95
N LEU A 27 13.47 -2.19 -10.94
CA LEU A 27 12.62 -1.01 -11.16
C LEU A 27 13.36 0.08 -11.96
N GLY A 28 14.62 0.33 -11.63
CA GLY A 28 15.49 1.24 -12.36
C GLY A 28 15.73 0.78 -13.80
N ALA A 29 15.71 -0.53 -14.06
CA ALA A 29 15.79 -1.12 -15.38
C ALA A 29 14.47 -1.05 -16.18
N GLY A 30 13.34 -0.67 -15.57
CA GLY A 30 12.01 -0.72 -16.20
C GLY A 30 11.37 -2.10 -16.12
N ILE A 31 11.79 -2.92 -15.16
CA ILE A 31 11.27 -4.26 -14.88
C ILE A 31 10.57 -4.21 -13.53
N GLU A 32 9.26 -4.41 -13.51
CA GLU A 32 8.50 -4.43 -12.28
C GLU A 32 8.38 -5.86 -11.76
N LEU A 33 8.94 -6.07 -10.57
CA LEU A 33 8.72 -7.25 -9.74
C LEU A 33 7.60 -6.95 -8.72
N PRO A 34 6.93 -7.96 -8.15
CA PRO A 34 6.00 -7.78 -7.04
C PRO A 34 6.65 -7.07 -5.84
N TYR A 35 6.05 -6.00 -5.32
CA TYR A 35 6.49 -5.33 -4.09
C TYR A 35 5.38 -4.43 -3.50
N SER A 36 5.51 -4.07 -2.22
CA SER A 36 4.75 -2.98 -1.59
C SER A 36 5.67 -2.13 -0.70
N CYS A 37 6.13 -2.69 0.44
CA CYS A 37 6.78 -1.87 1.46
C CYS A 37 8.21 -1.43 1.15
N ARG A 38 8.93 -2.16 0.28
CA ARG A 38 10.36 -1.95 -0.04
C ARG A 38 11.28 -1.87 1.21
N LYS A 39 10.91 -2.57 2.28
CA LYS A 39 11.59 -2.53 3.59
C LYS A 39 11.75 -3.91 4.26
N GLY A 40 11.53 -4.99 3.50
CA GLY A 40 11.66 -6.35 4.01
C GLY A 40 10.50 -6.83 4.92
N VAL A 41 9.39 -6.09 5.00
CA VAL A 41 8.29 -6.38 5.95
C VAL A 41 7.14 -7.14 5.30
N CYS A 42 6.67 -6.70 4.11
CA CYS A 42 5.38 -7.17 3.57
C CYS A 42 5.41 -8.58 2.97
N GLY A 43 6.56 -9.07 2.53
CA GLY A 43 6.68 -10.35 1.81
C GLY A 43 6.41 -10.31 0.30
N ASN A 44 5.73 -9.28 -0.22
CA ASN A 44 5.32 -9.25 -1.63
C ASN A 44 6.46 -9.43 -2.64
N CYS A 45 7.71 -9.08 -2.30
CA CYS A 45 8.87 -9.25 -3.18
C CYS A 45 9.62 -10.57 -2.97
N ALA A 46 9.02 -11.54 -2.28
CA ALA A 46 9.58 -12.86 -2.12
C ALA A 46 9.66 -13.57 -3.48
N GLY A 47 10.82 -14.15 -3.77
CA GLY A 47 11.06 -14.94 -4.97
C GLY A 47 12.34 -15.75 -4.85
N ASN A 48 12.61 -16.62 -5.82
CA ASN A 48 13.75 -17.53 -5.75
C ASN A 48 14.98 -16.97 -6.46
N VAL A 49 16.16 -17.27 -5.89
CA VAL A 49 17.44 -17.17 -6.58
C VAL A 49 17.76 -18.57 -7.11
N VAL A 50 17.59 -18.76 -8.42
CA VAL A 50 17.80 -20.04 -9.11
C VAL A 50 19.29 -20.32 -9.28
N ALA A 51 20.08 -19.28 -9.53
CA ALA A 51 21.54 -19.36 -9.60
C ALA A 51 22.17 -18.08 -9.06
N GLY A 52 23.35 -18.22 -8.45
CA GLY A 52 24.11 -17.13 -7.86
C GLY A 52 23.85 -16.95 -6.35
N GLU A 53 24.54 -15.97 -5.78
CA GLU A 53 24.53 -15.69 -4.34
C GLU A 53 24.10 -14.26 -4.06
N VAL A 54 23.35 -14.07 -2.98
CA VAL A 54 22.91 -12.75 -2.50
C VAL A 54 23.34 -12.53 -1.06
N ASP A 55 23.61 -11.27 -0.73
CA ASP A 55 23.86 -10.82 0.64
C ASP A 55 22.73 -9.91 1.11
N ALA A 56 22.56 -9.84 2.43
CA ALA A 56 21.65 -8.90 3.07
C ALA A 56 22.09 -7.45 2.79
N LEU A 57 21.16 -6.60 2.37
CA LEU A 57 21.41 -5.16 2.25
C LEU A 57 21.28 -4.50 3.63
N ASP A 58 22.29 -3.74 4.04
CA ASP A 58 22.31 -2.95 5.29
C ASP A 58 21.91 -3.73 6.55
N GLY A 59 22.26 -5.03 6.63
CA GLY A 59 21.93 -5.89 7.76
C GLY A 59 20.45 -6.28 7.87
N ALA A 60 19.65 -6.01 6.83
CA ALA A 60 18.27 -6.47 6.76
C ALA A 60 18.16 -8.00 6.73
N ALA A 61 17.04 -8.54 7.19
CA ALA A 61 16.78 -9.96 7.04
C ALA A 61 16.49 -10.28 5.56
N LEU A 62 17.23 -11.24 4.99
CA LEU A 62 17.00 -11.75 3.63
C LEU A 62 15.62 -12.40 3.46
N ARG A 63 15.02 -12.84 4.57
CA ARG A 63 13.77 -13.57 4.65
C ARG A 63 12.98 -13.06 5.83
N ASN A 64 11.66 -13.13 5.71
CA ASN A 64 10.74 -12.99 6.83
C ASN A 64 9.85 -14.24 6.88
N GLU A 65 8.90 -14.27 7.81
CA GLU A 65 7.94 -15.35 8.01
C GLU A 65 7.04 -15.64 6.80
N THR A 66 7.00 -14.76 5.80
CA THR A 66 6.21 -14.95 4.58
C THR A 66 6.98 -15.66 3.47
N CYS A 67 8.30 -15.77 3.58
CA CYS A 67 9.13 -16.47 2.60
C CYS A 67 9.04 -17.98 2.81
N SER A 68 8.91 -18.73 1.71
CA SER A 68 9.24 -20.16 1.72
C SER A 68 10.75 -20.40 1.86
N ALA A 69 11.14 -21.65 2.18
CA ALA A 69 12.50 -22.01 2.55
C ALA A 69 13.57 -21.74 1.46
N ASP A 70 13.15 -21.54 0.21
CA ASP A 70 13.98 -21.29 -0.97
C ASP A 70 13.81 -19.86 -1.52
N GLN A 71 12.99 -19.02 -0.89
CA GLN A 71 12.75 -17.64 -1.30
C GLN A 71 13.62 -16.64 -0.53
N VAL A 72 13.86 -15.48 -1.13
CA VAL A 72 14.46 -14.30 -0.50
C VAL A 72 13.65 -13.06 -0.86
N LEU A 73 13.77 -12.01 -0.07
CA LEU A 73 13.13 -10.73 -0.31
C LEU A 73 14.00 -9.88 -1.24
N PHE A 74 13.59 -9.70 -2.50
CA PHE A 74 14.36 -8.92 -3.47
C PHE A 74 14.58 -7.44 -3.08
N CYS A 75 13.75 -6.89 -2.19
CA CYS A 75 13.95 -5.53 -1.66
C CYS A 75 14.98 -5.43 -0.53
N ALA A 76 15.41 -6.56 0.04
CA ALA A 76 16.33 -6.62 1.18
C ALA A 76 17.66 -7.32 0.85
N CYS A 77 17.89 -7.67 -0.43
CA CYS A 77 19.10 -8.36 -0.85
C CYS A 77 19.82 -7.64 -1.99
N ALA A 78 21.14 -7.79 -2.02
CA ALA A 78 22.03 -7.36 -3.10
C ALA A 78 22.79 -8.57 -3.68
N PRO A 79 23.12 -8.57 -4.98
CA PRO A 79 23.88 -9.66 -5.60
C PRO A 79 25.35 -9.67 -5.12
N ARG A 80 25.85 -10.86 -4.81
CA ARG A 80 27.29 -11.15 -4.60
C ARG A 80 27.94 -11.71 -5.88
N THR A 81 27.14 -12.37 -6.71
CA THR A 81 27.49 -12.85 -8.05
C THR A 81 26.42 -12.41 -9.05
N ASP A 82 26.63 -12.72 -10.32
CA ASP A 82 25.53 -12.69 -11.29
C ASP A 82 24.41 -13.64 -10.83
N LEU A 83 23.16 -13.26 -11.09
CA LEU A 83 21.97 -13.95 -10.60
C LEU A 83 21.06 -14.42 -11.72
N VAL A 84 20.39 -15.55 -11.49
CA VAL A 84 19.17 -15.94 -12.20
C VAL A 84 18.03 -15.99 -11.19
N LEU A 85 16.98 -15.20 -11.42
CA LEU A 85 15.84 -15.06 -10.51
C LEU A 85 14.60 -15.72 -11.08
N ARG A 86 13.77 -16.29 -10.20
CA ARG A 86 12.39 -16.68 -10.48
C ARG A 86 11.46 -15.88 -9.57
N PRO A 87 11.00 -14.70 -10.00
CA PRO A 87 9.99 -13.95 -9.26
C PRO A 87 8.61 -14.61 -9.41
N ALA A 88 7.68 -14.33 -8.49
CA ALA A 88 6.29 -14.82 -8.59
C ALA A 88 5.59 -14.34 -9.87
N SER A 89 5.92 -13.13 -10.33
CA SER A 89 5.55 -12.58 -11.63
C SER A 89 6.49 -11.42 -11.97
N TRP A 90 6.44 -10.92 -13.20
CA TRP A 90 7.13 -9.69 -13.59
C TRP A 90 6.48 -9.10 -14.84
N LYS A 91 6.72 -7.81 -15.11
CA LYS A 91 6.33 -7.16 -16.36
C LYS A 91 7.29 -6.02 -16.71
N HIS A 92 7.38 -5.70 -17.99
CA HIS A 92 7.98 -4.44 -18.42
C HIS A 92 7.07 -3.27 -18.04
N VAL A 93 7.68 -2.21 -17.52
CA VAL A 93 6.99 -0.96 -17.25
C VAL A 93 7.65 0.14 -18.06
N ASP A 94 6.82 0.91 -18.77
CA ASP A 94 7.26 2.11 -19.44
C ASP A 94 7.82 3.10 -18.41
N ARG A 95 9.12 3.42 -18.50
CA ARG A 95 9.76 4.39 -17.61
C ARG A 95 9.13 5.78 -17.72
N GLY A 96 8.51 6.12 -18.84
CA GLY A 96 7.74 7.35 -19.03
C GLY A 96 6.39 7.38 -18.29
N ALA A 97 5.96 6.27 -17.68
CA ALA A 97 4.74 6.21 -16.88
C ALA A 97 4.87 6.98 -15.56
N ARG A 98 6.08 7.07 -14.98
CA ARG A 98 6.35 7.87 -13.79
C ARG A 98 6.56 9.33 -14.17
N LYS A 99 5.85 10.22 -13.48
CA LYS A 99 5.89 11.65 -13.73
C LYS A 99 6.00 12.41 -12.43
N THR A 100 6.84 13.44 -12.44
CA THR A 100 6.87 14.45 -11.38
C THR A 100 5.91 15.58 -11.75
N PHE A 101 5.10 16.01 -10.80
CA PHE A 101 4.19 17.15 -10.93
C PHE A 101 4.41 18.11 -9.79
N ARG A 102 4.33 19.41 -10.10
CA ARG A 102 4.18 20.46 -9.10
C ARG A 102 2.70 20.67 -8.82
N ALA A 103 2.17 19.91 -7.88
CA ALA A 103 0.74 19.87 -7.58
C ALA A 103 0.35 20.99 -6.61
N LYS A 104 -0.81 21.61 -6.83
CA LYS A 104 -1.34 22.69 -6.00
C LYS A 104 -2.25 22.14 -4.91
N VAL A 105 -2.06 22.60 -3.68
CA VAL A 105 -2.95 22.31 -2.56
C VAL A 105 -4.31 22.96 -2.83
N HIS A 106 -5.31 22.13 -3.10
CA HIS A 106 -6.66 22.58 -3.39
C HIS A 106 -7.51 22.68 -2.13
N ALA A 107 -7.36 21.73 -1.20
CA ALA A 107 -8.04 21.74 0.08
C ALA A 107 -7.29 20.88 1.10
N LEU A 108 -7.44 21.23 2.38
CA LEU A 108 -7.01 20.44 3.53
C LEU A 108 -8.17 20.40 4.51
N ASP A 109 -8.68 19.21 4.84
CA ASP A 109 -9.67 19.05 5.90
C ASP A 109 -9.08 18.22 7.03
N LEU A 110 -9.22 18.69 8.27
CA LEU A 110 -8.96 17.87 9.45
C LEU A 110 -10.15 16.91 9.64
N ALA A 111 -10.01 15.69 9.12
CA ALA A 111 -11.08 14.68 9.13
C ALA A 111 -11.15 13.92 10.46
N ALA A 112 -10.01 13.78 11.14
CA ALA A 112 -9.90 13.27 12.51
C ALA A 112 -8.93 14.14 13.29
N PRO A 113 -8.87 14.06 14.64
CA PRO A 113 -7.91 14.83 15.44
C PRO A 113 -6.45 14.73 14.97
N ASP A 114 -6.07 13.60 14.36
CA ASP A 114 -4.72 13.35 13.85
C ASP A 114 -4.69 12.92 12.37
N VAL A 115 -5.73 13.23 11.59
CA VAL A 115 -5.77 12.90 10.16
C VAL A 115 -6.24 14.09 9.32
N THR A 116 -5.39 14.51 8.38
CA THR A 116 -5.76 15.48 7.35
C THR A 116 -6.05 14.78 6.03
N VAL A 117 -7.18 15.08 5.42
CA VAL A 117 -7.47 14.76 4.02
C VAL A 117 -6.93 15.89 3.15
N LEU A 118 -5.81 15.64 2.47
CA LEU A 118 -5.12 16.58 1.61
C LEU A 118 -5.52 16.33 0.15
N ARG A 119 -6.14 17.33 -0.49
CA ARG A 119 -6.51 17.27 -1.91
C ARG A 119 -5.59 18.17 -2.72
N LEU A 120 -4.90 17.58 -3.69
CA LEU A 120 -3.99 18.26 -4.61
C LEU A 120 -4.56 18.26 -6.02
N ARG A 121 -4.37 19.36 -6.75
CA ARG A 121 -4.68 19.48 -8.18
C ARG A 121 -3.40 19.46 -8.99
N LEU A 122 -3.38 18.68 -10.07
CA LEU A 122 -2.27 18.71 -11.01
C LEU A 122 -2.29 20.01 -11.83
N PRO A 123 -1.18 20.40 -12.48
CA PRO A 123 -1.17 21.53 -13.40
C PRO A 123 -2.25 21.40 -14.48
N ALA A 124 -2.77 22.54 -14.94
CA ALA A 124 -3.87 22.57 -15.91
C ALA A 124 -3.55 21.74 -17.16
N GLY A 125 -4.53 20.92 -17.61
CA GLY A 125 -4.38 20.03 -18.75
C GLY A 125 -3.59 18.74 -18.48
N GLN A 126 -3.00 18.59 -17.29
CA GLN A 126 -2.23 17.39 -16.95
C GLN A 126 -3.09 16.37 -16.20
N ARG A 127 -2.82 15.09 -16.50
CA ARG A 127 -3.44 13.93 -15.84
C ARG A 127 -2.36 12.90 -15.51
N ALA A 128 -2.45 12.30 -14.34
CA ALA A 128 -1.60 11.20 -13.94
C ALA A 128 -2.29 9.87 -14.23
N LYS A 129 -1.59 8.95 -14.90
CA LYS A 129 -2.05 7.57 -15.06
C LYS A 129 -1.58 6.78 -13.84
N PHE A 130 -2.53 6.15 -13.13
CA PHE A 130 -2.25 5.28 -12.00
C PHE A 130 -3.35 4.21 -11.89
N GLN A 131 -3.14 3.20 -11.04
CA GLN A 131 -4.09 2.17 -10.67
C GLN A 131 -4.54 2.39 -9.23
N ALA A 132 -5.80 2.06 -8.93
CA ALA A 132 -6.36 2.24 -7.60
C ALA A 132 -5.57 1.42 -6.55
N GLY A 133 -5.20 2.05 -5.43
CA GLY A 133 -4.33 1.46 -4.41
C GLY A 133 -2.83 1.73 -4.58
N GLN A 134 -2.40 2.33 -5.70
CA GLN A 134 -1.03 2.83 -5.83
C GLN A 134 -0.76 4.03 -4.90
N TYR A 135 0.52 4.34 -4.72
CA TYR A 135 0.98 5.47 -3.93
C TYR A 135 1.84 6.44 -4.73
N LEU A 136 2.08 7.61 -4.14
CA LEU A 136 2.96 8.64 -4.66
C LEU A 136 4.03 8.99 -3.62
N GLU A 137 5.10 9.62 -4.08
CA GLU A 137 6.08 10.24 -3.21
C GLU A 137 5.88 11.75 -3.20
N VAL A 138 5.77 12.33 -2.01
CA VAL A 138 5.89 13.79 -1.80
C VAL A 138 7.36 14.10 -1.53
N LYS A 139 7.95 14.95 -2.38
CA LYS A 139 9.34 15.40 -2.28
C LYS A 139 9.41 16.57 -1.30
N LEU A 140 10.40 16.53 -0.42
CA LEU A 140 10.64 17.55 0.60
C LEU A 140 11.91 18.34 0.27
N ASP A 141 11.98 19.58 0.73
CA ASP A 141 13.10 20.49 0.46
C ASP A 141 14.44 19.97 1.01
N ASP A 142 14.41 19.09 2.01
CA ASP A 142 15.58 18.43 2.57
C ASP A 142 16.11 17.26 1.71
N GLY A 143 15.55 17.06 0.52
CA GLY A 143 15.89 15.99 -0.41
C GLY A 143 15.29 14.63 -0.07
N SER A 144 14.59 14.51 1.06
CA SER A 144 13.88 13.28 1.42
C SER A 144 12.49 13.22 0.76
N ALA A 145 11.93 12.03 0.70
CA ALA A 145 10.58 11.80 0.18
C ALA A 145 9.71 11.07 1.21
N ARG A 146 8.39 11.21 1.10
CA ARG A 146 7.41 10.43 1.89
C ARG A 146 6.36 9.82 0.99
N CYS A 147 6.11 8.53 1.21
CA CYS A 147 5.12 7.76 0.46
C CYS A 147 3.72 7.99 1.06
N TYR A 148 2.75 8.29 0.20
CA TYR A 148 1.34 8.36 0.58
C TYR A 148 0.49 7.67 -0.49
N SER A 149 -0.34 6.71 -0.07
CA SER A 149 -1.29 6.06 -0.96
C SER A 149 -2.36 7.05 -1.43
N MET A 150 -2.71 6.99 -2.71
CA MET A 150 -3.82 7.77 -3.23
C MET A 150 -5.15 7.21 -2.72
N ALA A 151 -6.09 8.09 -2.38
CA ALA A 151 -7.43 7.80 -1.88
C ALA A 151 -8.55 8.11 -2.89
N ASN A 152 -8.20 8.70 -4.03
CA ASN A 152 -9.08 8.90 -5.18
C ASN A 152 -8.91 7.76 -6.20
N PRO A 153 -9.95 7.44 -6.97
CA PRO A 153 -9.88 6.42 -8.00
C PRO A 153 -9.24 6.96 -9.30
N PRO A 154 -8.69 6.12 -10.18
CA PRO A 154 -7.92 6.54 -11.36
C PRO A 154 -8.74 7.32 -12.41
N GLN A 155 -10.08 7.27 -12.36
CA GLN A 155 -10.95 8.09 -13.20
C GLN A 155 -10.90 9.59 -12.81
N GLU A 156 -10.45 9.93 -11.59
CA GLU A 156 -10.20 11.30 -11.12
C GLU A 156 -8.71 11.64 -11.24
N SER A 157 -8.17 11.53 -12.45
CA SER A 157 -6.73 11.58 -12.74
C SER A 157 -6.10 12.98 -12.80
N ASP A 158 -6.89 14.05 -12.69
CA ASP A 158 -6.44 15.45 -12.69
C ASP A 158 -6.17 15.98 -11.26
N ALA A 159 -6.33 15.11 -10.27
CA ALA A 159 -6.13 15.39 -8.86
C ALA A 159 -5.57 14.15 -8.15
N VAL A 160 -5.05 14.36 -6.95
CA VAL A 160 -4.75 13.28 -6.00
C VAL A 160 -5.28 13.65 -4.62
N THR A 161 -5.81 12.67 -3.90
CA THR A 161 -6.29 12.82 -2.52
C THR A 161 -5.48 11.92 -1.62
N LEU A 162 -4.94 12.44 -0.51
CA LEU A 162 -4.11 11.72 0.44
C LEU A 162 -4.76 11.78 1.83
N HIS A 163 -4.69 10.71 2.60
CA HIS A 163 -5.04 10.74 4.03
C HIS A 163 -3.75 10.71 4.84
N VAL A 164 -3.40 11.84 5.43
CA VAL A 164 -2.12 12.04 6.11
C VAL A 164 -2.34 11.98 7.61
N ARG A 165 -1.79 10.95 8.26
CA ARG A 165 -1.77 10.85 9.71
C ARG A 165 -0.69 11.77 10.28
N HIS A 166 -1.03 12.48 11.35
CA HIS A 166 -0.09 13.33 12.09
C HIS A 166 0.73 12.44 13.01
N VAL A 167 1.99 12.24 12.65
CA VAL A 167 2.96 11.53 13.50
C VAL A 167 3.78 12.57 14.26
N PRO A 168 3.79 12.56 15.60
CA PRO A 168 4.63 13.47 16.39
C PRO A 168 6.10 13.39 15.97
N GLY A 169 6.73 14.54 15.74
CA GLY A 169 8.12 14.62 15.25
C GLY A 169 8.32 14.16 13.80
N GLY A 170 7.25 13.80 13.08
CA GLY A 170 7.32 13.41 11.67
C GLY A 170 7.62 14.61 10.76
N ARG A 171 8.61 14.46 9.86
CA ARG A 171 9.01 15.52 8.92
C ARG A 171 7.85 16.13 8.15
N PHE A 172 7.01 15.29 7.56
CA PHE A 172 5.88 15.79 6.79
C PHE A 172 4.74 16.32 7.66
N THR A 173 4.56 15.81 8.89
CA THR A 173 3.61 16.40 9.85
C THR A 173 3.94 17.88 10.09
N ASN A 174 5.23 18.21 10.20
CA ASN A 174 5.67 19.60 10.38
C ASN A 174 5.39 20.46 9.14
N VAL A 175 5.64 19.93 7.94
CA VAL A 175 5.29 20.61 6.68
C VAL A 175 3.78 20.84 6.60
N LEU A 176 2.99 19.82 6.91
CA LEU A 176 1.53 19.86 6.87
C LEU A 176 0.94 20.93 7.80
N ALA A 177 1.55 21.16 8.97
CA ALA A 177 1.10 22.17 9.92
C ALA A 177 1.19 23.61 9.37
N GLY A 178 2.11 23.88 8.43
CA GLY A 178 2.25 25.17 7.76
C GLY A 178 1.58 25.26 6.38
N LEU A 179 1.09 24.14 5.86
CA LEU A 179 0.57 24.04 4.50
C LEU A 179 -0.83 24.67 4.39
N LYS A 180 -1.05 25.51 3.39
CA LYS A 180 -2.34 26.15 3.12
C LYS A 180 -2.79 25.97 1.68
N GLN A 181 -4.07 26.22 1.44
CA GLN A 181 -4.63 26.23 0.10
C GLN A 181 -3.84 27.20 -0.81
N GLY A 182 -3.49 26.73 -2.00
CA GLY A 182 -2.69 27.47 -2.99
C GLY A 182 -1.21 27.12 -2.99
N ASP A 183 -0.67 26.55 -1.91
CA ASP A 183 0.72 26.11 -1.84
C ASP A 183 1.00 25.00 -2.87
N LEU A 184 2.28 24.78 -3.16
CA LEU A 184 2.73 23.80 -4.15
C LEU A 184 3.54 22.69 -3.47
N LEU A 185 3.31 21.46 -3.89
CA LEU A 185 4.08 20.28 -3.50
C LEU A 185 4.59 19.58 -4.75
N ASP A 186 5.86 19.18 -4.72
CA ASP A 186 6.42 18.31 -5.75
C ASP A 186 6.08 16.86 -5.42
N ILE A 187 5.39 16.19 -6.33
CA ILE A 187 4.95 14.80 -6.20
C ILE A 187 5.45 13.97 -7.37
N GLU A 188 5.79 12.70 -7.11
CA GLU A 188 6.12 11.73 -8.14
C GLU A 188 5.21 10.50 -8.05
N LEU A 189 4.65 10.08 -9.19
CA LEU A 189 3.70 8.98 -9.26
C LEU A 189 3.65 8.34 -10.66
N PRO A 190 3.15 7.10 -10.79
CA PRO A 190 2.76 6.21 -9.69
C PRO A 190 3.87 5.29 -9.20
N PHE A 191 3.75 4.88 -7.93
CA PHE A 191 4.52 3.82 -7.31
C PHE A 191 3.62 2.72 -6.74
N GLY A 192 4.21 1.55 -6.52
CA GLY A 192 3.54 0.39 -5.95
C GLY A 192 2.90 -0.49 -7.02
N ASN A 193 2.85 -1.79 -6.76
CA ASN A 193 2.17 -2.76 -7.62
C ASN A 193 0.90 -3.24 -6.93
N VAL A 194 -0.25 -3.04 -7.58
CA VAL A 194 -1.55 -3.45 -7.05
C VAL A 194 -1.79 -4.89 -7.45
N ALA A 195 -1.64 -5.80 -6.51
CA ALA A 195 -1.75 -7.24 -6.74
C ALA A 195 -3.20 -7.73 -6.99
N LEU A 196 -4.20 -6.85 -6.89
CA LEU A 196 -5.60 -7.21 -7.12
C LEU A 196 -5.89 -7.31 -8.62
N ALA A 197 -6.24 -8.52 -9.07
CA ALA A 197 -6.69 -8.75 -10.43
C ALA A 197 -8.03 -8.05 -10.69
N GLN A 198 -8.08 -7.30 -11.80
CA GLN A 198 -9.23 -6.44 -12.12
C GLN A 198 -10.50 -7.20 -12.47
N ASP A 199 -10.37 -8.43 -12.98
CA ASP A 199 -11.48 -9.27 -13.45
C ASP A 199 -11.78 -10.43 -12.48
N ASP A 200 -11.14 -10.44 -11.30
CA ASP A 200 -11.40 -11.44 -10.28
C ASP A 200 -12.76 -11.19 -9.62
N ALA A 201 -13.68 -12.15 -9.79
CA ALA A 201 -15.03 -12.10 -9.27
C ALA A 201 -15.19 -12.76 -7.88
N ARG A 202 -14.14 -13.37 -7.32
CA ARG A 202 -14.17 -14.00 -6.00
C ARG A 202 -14.62 -13.00 -4.92
N PRO A 203 -15.23 -13.42 -3.80
CA PRO A 203 -15.48 -12.51 -2.68
C PRO A 203 -14.18 -11.83 -2.20
N ILE A 204 -14.25 -10.53 -1.87
CA ILE A 204 -13.10 -9.78 -1.38
C ILE A 204 -13.33 -9.22 0.02
N VAL A 205 -12.30 -9.32 0.86
CA VAL A 205 -12.24 -8.70 2.17
C VAL A 205 -11.16 -7.63 2.18
N PHE A 206 -11.55 -6.39 2.46
CA PHE A 206 -10.62 -5.30 2.76
C PHE A 206 -10.46 -5.17 4.26
N VAL A 207 -9.22 -5.10 4.74
CA VAL A 207 -8.91 -4.83 6.14
C VAL A 207 -7.99 -3.61 6.23
N ALA A 208 -8.48 -2.52 6.82
CA ALA A 208 -7.73 -1.28 6.93
C ALA A 208 -7.53 -0.86 8.39
N GLY A 209 -6.36 -0.33 8.73
CA GLY A 209 -6.10 0.33 10.01
C GLY A 209 -5.83 1.82 9.85
N GLY A 210 -6.60 2.68 10.51
CA GLY A 210 -6.40 4.11 10.50
C GLY A 210 -6.36 4.70 9.08
N THR A 211 -5.22 5.31 8.70
CA THR A 211 -5.03 5.88 7.34
C THR A 211 -4.72 4.85 6.27
N GLY A 212 -4.53 3.58 6.62
CA GLY A 212 -4.58 2.47 5.65
C GLY A 212 -5.91 2.37 4.90
N PHE A 213 -6.93 3.12 5.33
CA PHE A 213 -8.16 3.32 4.58
C PHE A 213 -7.97 4.07 3.26
N ALA A 214 -6.93 4.89 3.08
CA ALA A 214 -6.68 5.63 1.84
C ALA A 214 -6.61 4.72 0.58
N PRO A 215 -5.70 3.74 0.48
CA PRO A 215 -5.64 2.86 -0.68
C PRO A 215 -6.92 2.03 -0.85
N VAL A 216 -7.52 1.56 0.25
CA VAL A 216 -8.79 0.82 0.22
C VAL A 216 -9.92 1.68 -0.35
N LYS A 217 -10.01 2.95 0.03
CA LYS A 217 -10.99 3.90 -0.50
C LYS A 217 -10.78 4.12 -2.00
N SER A 218 -9.54 4.24 -2.48
CA SER A 218 -9.25 4.35 -3.91
C SER A 218 -9.76 3.13 -4.68
N ILE A 219 -9.50 1.92 -4.17
CA ILE A 219 -9.95 0.66 -4.78
C ILE A 219 -11.48 0.56 -4.78
N LEU A 220 -12.14 0.87 -3.66
CA LEU A 220 -13.60 0.84 -3.56
C LEU A 220 -14.26 1.90 -4.46
N ASP A 221 -13.73 3.12 -4.55
CA ASP A 221 -14.27 4.11 -5.47
C ASP A 221 -14.06 3.71 -6.96
N ASP A 222 -12.94 3.06 -7.30
CA ASP A 222 -12.69 2.52 -8.65
C ASP A 222 -13.68 1.41 -9.00
N MET A 223 -13.82 0.43 -8.10
CA MET A 223 -14.78 -0.66 -8.24
C MET A 223 -16.20 -0.13 -8.42
N ALA A 224 -16.58 0.94 -7.72
CA ALA A 224 -17.91 1.54 -7.79
C ALA A 224 -18.17 2.14 -9.16
N LYS A 225 -17.20 2.90 -9.68
CA LYS A 225 -17.27 3.50 -11.01
C LYS A 225 -17.30 2.45 -12.12
N ARG A 226 -16.56 1.35 -11.94
CA ARG A 226 -16.56 0.20 -12.87
C ARG A 226 -17.75 -0.73 -12.71
N ARG A 227 -18.60 -0.53 -11.69
CA ARG A 227 -19.77 -1.35 -11.37
C ARG A 227 -19.45 -2.84 -11.18
N VAL A 228 -18.32 -3.12 -10.53
CA VAL A 228 -17.86 -4.50 -10.26
C VAL A 228 -18.94 -5.26 -9.48
N GLN A 229 -19.23 -6.48 -9.91
CA GLN A 229 -20.21 -7.38 -9.29
C GLN A 229 -19.49 -8.49 -8.52
N ARG A 230 -19.02 -8.18 -7.30
CA ARG A 230 -18.48 -9.17 -6.36
C ARG A 230 -18.93 -8.85 -4.94
N ALA A 231 -18.91 -9.86 -4.05
CA ALA A 231 -19.17 -9.64 -2.63
C ALA A 231 -17.99 -8.87 -2.01
N VAL A 232 -18.27 -7.84 -1.23
CA VAL A 232 -17.26 -6.98 -0.60
C VAL A 232 -17.54 -6.89 0.90
N THR A 233 -16.54 -7.25 1.71
CA THR A 233 -16.51 -6.90 3.14
C THR A 233 -15.41 -5.88 3.37
N LEU A 234 -15.71 -4.81 4.10
CA LEU A 234 -14.73 -3.84 4.60
C LEU A 234 -14.69 -3.92 6.13
N ILE A 235 -13.53 -4.25 6.68
CA ILE A 235 -13.22 -4.13 8.10
C ILE A 235 -12.30 -2.92 8.28
N TRP A 236 -12.75 -1.89 8.98
CA TRP A 236 -11.96 -0.68 9.22
C TRP A 236 -11.72 -0.47 10.72
N GLY A 237 -10.46 -0.58 11.11
CA GLY A 237 -9.99 -0.46 12.47
C GLY A 237 -9.53 0.94 12.85
N ALA A 238 -9.90 1.36 14.05
CA ALA A 238 -9.37 2.53 14.73
C ALA A 238 -9.23 2.27 16.24
N ARG A 239 -8.50 3.15 16.95
CA ARG A 239 -8.42 3.08 18.41
C ARG A 239 -9.71 3.54 19.08
N ASP A 240 -10.37 4.54 18.47
CA ASP A 240 -11.63 5.13 18.90
C ASP A 240 -12.52 5.46 17.69
N ALA A 241 -13.75 5.90 17.96
CA ALA A 241 -14.71 6.25 16.92
C ALA A 241 -14.25 7.41 16.01
N ALA A 242 -13.44 8.35 16.52
CA ALA A 242 -12.97 9.50 15.75
C ALA A 242 -11.98 9.07 14.65
N GLY A 243 -11.28 7.94 14.83
CA GLY A 243 -10.43 7.35 13.80
C GLY A 243 -11.18 6.75 12.60
N LEU A 244 -12.52 6.64 12.64
CA LEU A 244 -13.38 6.22 11.53
C LEU A 244 -13.94 7.44 10.78
N TYR A 245 -13.03 8.26 10.26
CA TYR A 245 -13.23 9.67 9.91
C TYR A 245 -13.98 9.97 8.60
N LEU A 246 -14.49 8.97 7.87
CA LEU A 246 -15.21 9.16 6.60
C LEU A 246 -16.48 8.31 6.50
N PRO A 247 -17.45 8.43 7.44
CA PRO A 247 -18.69 7.65 7.39
C PRO A 247 -19.50 7.89 6.11
N ALA A 248 -19.48 9.12 5.58
CA ALA A 248 -20.18 9.47 4.34
C ALA A 248 -19.71 8.68 3.11
N ALA A 249 -18.45 8.24 3.07
CA ALA A 249 -17.96 7.37 1.99
C ALA A 249 -18.61 5.99 2.07
N ILE A 250 -18.74 5.45 3.29
CA ILE A 250 -19.39 4.15 3.54
C ILE A 250 -20.87 4.22 3.14
N ASP A 251 -21.58 5.27 3.55
CA ASP A 251 -23.00 5.45 3.22
C ASP A 251 -23.24 5.54 1.71
N LYS A 252 -22.35 6.24 0.99
CA LYS A 252 -22.38 6.31 -0.47
C LYS A 252 -22.22 4.92 -1.08
N TRP A 253 -21.24 4.13 -0.63
CA TRP A 253 -21.02 2.79 -1.16
C TRP A 253 -22.16 1.83 -0.83
N ARG A 254 -22.74 1.88 0.37
CA ARG A 254 -23.89 1.02 0.73
C ARG A 254 -25.13 1.30 -0.14
N LYS A 255 -25.32 2.54 -0.58
CA LYS A 255 -26.38 2.89 -1.55
C LYS A 255 -26.11 2.33 -2.95
N GLN A 256 -24.84 2.30 -3.37
CA GLN A 256 -24.44 1.79 -4.69
C GLN A 256 -24.30 0.26 -4.73
N TRP A 257 -23.96 -0.33 -3.57
CA TRP A 257 -23.74 -1.75 -3.36
C TRP A 257 -24.43 -2.19 -2.08
N PRO A 258 -25.72 -2.57 -2.16
CA PRO A 258 -26.49 -3.00 -1.00
C PRO A 258 -25.87 -4.20 -0.25
N GLN A 259 -25.11 -5.04 -0.96
CA GLN A 259 -24.40 -6.19 -0.42
C GLN A 259 -23.05 -5.86 0.24
N LEU A 260 -22.61 -4.59 0.25
CA LEU A 260 -21.40 -4.19 0.96
C LEU A 260 -21.59 -4.42 2.46
N ARG A 261 -20.76 -5.30 3.04
CA ARG A 261 -20.68 -5.46 4.48
C ARG A 261 -19.60 -4.55 5.04
N TYR A 262 -19.96 -3.69 5.98
CA TYR A 262 -19.02 -2.82 6.69
C TYR A 262 -18.96 -3.22 8.16
N VAL A 263 -17.76 -3.44 8.67
CA VAL A 263 -17.46 -3.79 10.06
C VAL A 263 -16.48 -2.74 10.61
N PRO A 264 -16.95 -1.73 11.35
CA PRO A 264 -16.06 -0.89 12.14
C PRO A 264 -15.47 -1.72 13.29
N ALA A 265 -14.17 -1.61 13.55
CA ALA A 265 -13.51 -2.25 14.68
C ALA A 265 -12.81 -1.20 15.56
N ILE A 266 -13.09 -1.21 16.86
CA ILE A 266 -12.56 -0.22 17.81
C ILE A 266 -11.85 -0.98 18.93
N SER A 267 -10.55 -0.71 19.13
CA SER A 267 -9.71 -1.51 20.04
C SER A 267 -9.47 -0.92 21.42
N ASP A 268 -9.49 0.42 21.55
CA ASP A 268 -8.98 1.12 22.75
C ASP A 268 -10.04 2.03 23.40
N ALA A 269 -11.29 1.98 22.93
CA ALA A 269 -12.37 2.80 23.44
C ALA A 269 -13.72 2.07 23.32
N PRO A 270 -14.73 2.42 24.14
CA PRO A 270 -16.06 1.84 24.02
C PRO A 270 -16.67 2.06 22.63
N THR A 271 -17.39 1.06 22.13
CA THR A 271 -18.07 1.09 20.82
C THR A 271 -19.38 1.86 20.80
N HIS A 272 -19.78 2.46 21.93
CA HIS A 272 -21.04 3.20 22.06
C HIS A 272 -21.16 4.30 21.01
N GLY A 273 -22.29 4.32 20.29
CA GLY A 273 -22.57 5.31 19.24
C GLY A 273 -22.05 4.94 17.84
N VAL A 274 -21.31 3.84 17.69
CA VAL A 274 -20.91 3.31 16.38
C VAL A 274 -21.71 2.05 16.07
N ALA A 275 -22.74 2.19 15.23
CA ALA A 275 -23.63 1.08 14.89
C ALA A 275 -22.87 -0.09 14.23
N GLY A 276 -23.01 -1.29 14.80
CA GLY A 276 -22.37 -2.51 14.29
C GLY A 276 -20.86 -2.58 14.53
N ALA A 277 -20.30 -1.73 15.41
CA ALA A 277 -18.89 -1.82 15.76
C ALA A 277 -18.55 -3.10 16.51
N PHE A 278 -17.47 -3.74 16.07
CA PHE A 278 -16.79 -4.80 16.78
C PHE A 278 -15.89 -4.17 17.85
N ASP A 279 -16.03 -4.66 19.09
CA ASP A 279 -15.18 -4.28 20.22
C ASP A 279 -13.94 -5.17 20.19
N GLY A 280 -12.82 -4.60 19.75
CA GLY A 280 -11.57 -5.31 19.56
C GLY A 280 -10.83 -4.92 18.28
N ARG A 281 -9.76 -5.66 18.00
CA ARG A 281 -8.87 -5.40 16.87
C ARG A 281 -9.45 -5.94 15.56
N VAL A 282 -8.87 -5.49 14.44
CA VAL A 282 -9.34 -5.89 13.09
C VAL A 282 -9.10 -7.36 12.76
N ASP A 283 -8.07 -7.99 13.33
CA ASP A 283 -7.78 -9.41 13.17
C ASP A 283 -8.79 -10.28 13.93
N GLU A 284 -9.22 -9.83 15.11
CA GLU A 284 -10.31 -10.44 15.88
C GLU A 284 -11.65 -10.28 15.16
N ALA A 285 -11.93 -9.07 14.66
CA ALA A 285 -13.10 -8.80 13.84
C ALA A 285 -13.12 -9.68 12.58
N LEU A 286 -11.96 -9.88 11.92
CA LEU A 286 -11.85 -10.75 10.76
C LEU A 286 -12.26 -12.19 11.11
N ARG A 287 -11.73 -12.76 12.20
CA ARG A 287 -12.07 -14.13 12.63
C ARG A 287 -13.55 -14.27 12.95
N ALA A 288 -14.12 -13.29 13.65
CA ALA A 288 -15.52 -13.33 14.05
C ALA A 288 -16.49 -13.15 12.87
N GLN A 289 -16.13 -12.30 11.90
CA GLN A 289 -17.03 -11.92 10.81
C GLN A 289 -16.79 -12.73 9.52
N CYS A 290 -15.62 -13.34 9.37
CA CYS A 290 -15.24 -14.14 8.20
C CYS A 290 -14.68 -15.50 8.67
N PRO A 291 -15.53 -16.42 9.17
CA PRO A 291 -15.06 -17.69 9.74
C PRO A 291 -14.49 -18.67 8.70
N ASP A 292 -14.75 -18.43 7.41
CA ASP A 292 -14.16 -19.17 6.28
C ASP A 292 -13.78 -18.19 5.16
N LEU A 293 -12.49 -18.16 4.82
CA LEU A 293 -11.94 -17.36 3.74
C LEU A 293 -11.48 -18.21 2.55
N THR A 294 -11.87 -19.48 2.49
CA THR A 294 -11.59 -20.34 1.33
C THR A 294 -12.16 -19.68 0.07
N GLY A 295 -11.35 -19.57 -0.97
CA GLY A 295 -11.74 -18.95 -2.24
C GLY A 295 -11.98 -17.43 -2.18
N HIS A 296 -11.63 -16.76 -1.07
CA HIS A 296 -11.65 -15.30 -0.98
C HIS A 296 -10.31 -14.70 -1.42
N VAL A 297 -10.33 -13.40 -1.69
CA VAL A 297 -9.14 -12.55 -1.78
C VAL A 297 -9.15 -11.56 -0.63
N LEU A 298 -8.00 -11.30 -0.01
CA LEU A 298 -7.89 -10.31 1.06
C LEU A 298 -6.89 -9.22 0.69
N HIS A 299 -7.28 -7.96 0.89
CA HIS A 299 -6.40 -6.81 0.76
C HIS A 299 -6.29 -6.05 2.09
N CYS A 300 -5.09 -6.03 2.67
CA CYS A 300 -4.83 -5.47 3.99
C CYS A 300 -3.93 -4.23 3.91
N CYS A 301 -4.32 -3.13 4.54
CA CYS A 301 -3.56 -1.88 4.52
C CYS A 301 -3.43 -1.28 5.92
N GLY A 302 -2.20 -1.07 6.40
CA GLY A 302 -1.98 -0.47 7.72
C GLY A 302 -0.57 -0.68 8.26
N SER A 303 -0.43 -0.64 9.59
CA SER A 303 0.85 -0.79 10.27
C SER A 303 1.41 -2.22 10.13
N PRO A 304 2.74 -2.41 10.22
CA PRO A 304 3.36 -3.74 10.17
C PRO A 304 2.73 -4.76 11.13
N ALA A 305 2.55 -4.36 12.40
CA ALA A 305 1.99 -5.23 13.43
C ALA A 305 0.55 -5.65 13.11
N MET A 306 -0.27 -4.71 12.63
CA MET A 306 -1.65 -5.01 12.24
C MET A 306 -1.70 -5.96 11.04
N VAL A 307 -0.90 -5.70 9.99
CA VAL A 307 -0.88 -6.56 8.80
C VAL A 307 -0.42 -7.98 9.14
N ALA A 308 0.58 -8.12 10.01
CA ALA A 308 1.04 -9.42 10.48
C ALA A 308 -0.06 -10.19 11.24
N ALA A 309 -0.76 -9.52 12.17
CA ALA A 309 -1.86 -10.12 12.92
C ALA A 309 -3.03 -10.54 12.00
N VAL A 310 -3.42 -9.67 11.06
CA VAL A 310 -4.48 -9.95 10.08
C VAL A 310 -4.08 -11.10 9.15
N ARG A 311 -2.80 -11.20 8.75
CA ARG A 311 -2.29 -12.33 7.95
C ARG A 311 -2.45 -13.64 8.71
N ALA A 312 -1.97 -13.70 9.96
CA ALA A 312 -2.09 -14.89 10.78
C ALA A 312 -3.57 -15.28 10.97
N ALA A 313 -4.44 -14.29 11.22
CA ALA A 313 -5.87 -14.51 11.34
C ALA A 313 -6.51 -15.05 10.07
N ALA A 314 -6.17 -14.49 8.91
CA ALA A 314 -6.74 -14.89 7.63
C ALA A 314 -6.35 -16.32 7.22
N LEU A 315 -5.09 -16.69 7.44
CA LEU A 315 -4.60 -18.04 7.13
C LEU A 315 -5.27 -19.10 8.02
N ASP A 316 -5.46 -18.80 9.30
CA ASP A 316 -6.10 -19.72 10.25
C ASP A 316 -7.57 -20.01 9.90
N VAL A 317 -8.25 -19.07 9.24
CA VAL A 317 -9.63 -19.24 8.74
C VAL A 317 -9.68 -19.66 7.26
N GLY A 318 -8.58 -20.16 6.69
CA GLY A 318 -8.59 -20.84 5.39
C GLY A 318 -8.24 -19.99 4.17
N LEU A 319 -7.79 -18.75 4.32
CA LEU A 319 -7.31 -17.97 3.18
C LEU A 319 -6.02 -18.61 2.62
N ALA A 320 -5.95 -18.81 1.30
CA ALA A 320 -4.72 -19.25 0.67
C ALA A 320 -3.62 -18.17 0.81
N PRO A 321 -2.36 -18.53 1.13
CA PRO A 321 -1.27 -17.56 1.28
C PRO A 321 -1.06 -16.63 0.09
N SER A 322 -1.30 -17.14 -1.13
CA SER A 322 -1.21 -16.37 -2.39
C SER A 322 -2.30 -15.33 -2.57
N ASP A 323 -3.43 -15.47 -1.88
CA ASP A 323 -4.59 -14.58 -1.96
C ASP A 323 -4.61 -13.50 -0.86
N PHE A 324 -3.56 -13.45 -0.03
CA PHE A 324 -3.31 -12.36 0.92
C PHE A 324 -2.43 -11.29 0.30
N HIS A 325 -3.01 -10.15 -0.01
CA HIS A 325 -2.30 -8.98 -0.51
C HIS A 325 -2.22 -7.91 0.57
N ALA A 326 -1.09 -7.23 0.68
CA ALA A 326 -0.94 -6.15 1.65
C ALA A 326 -0.21 -4.94 1.11
N ASP A 327 -0.62 -3.77 1.63
CA ASP A 327 0.12 -2.53 1.59
C ASP A 327 0.54 -2.12 3.01
N VAL A 328 1.84 -2.17 3.31
CA VAL A 328 2.34 -2.00 4.68
C VAL A 328 2.96 -0.62 4.86
N PHE A 329 2.41 0.16 5.79
CA PHE A 329 2.87 1.51 6.10
C PHE A 329 4.05 1.46 7.07
N VAL A 330 5.25 1.35 6.50
CA VAL A 330 6.49 1.33 7.27
C VAL A 330 6.90 2.78 7.60
N PRO A 331 7.31 3.07 8.85
CA PRO A 331 7.79 4.40 9.21
C PRO A 331 8.94 4.85 8.29
N GLY A 332 8.87 6.10 7.81
CA GLY A 332 9.99 6.76 7.16
C GLY A 332 11.08 7.14 8.17
N PRO A 333 12.28 7.54 7.72
CA PRO A 333 13.32 8.00 8.64
C PRO A 333 12.81 9.17 9.48
N ALA A 334 13.08 9.13 10.80
CA ALA A 334 12.75 10.23 11.71
C ALA A 334 13.51 11.51 11.32
N SER A 335 13.01 12.67 11.75
CA SER A 335 13.90 13.84 11.86
C SER A 335 14.97 13.52 12.89
N PRO A 336 16.26 13.86 12.68
CA PRO A 336 17.15 14.02 13.82
C PRO A 336 16.49 15.00 14.79
N ALA A 337 16.53 14.69 16.09
CA ALA A 337 16.11 15.65 17.10
C ALA A 337 16.95 16.94 16.93
N PRO A 338 16.34 18.13 17.12
CA PRO A 338 17.05 19.40 16.99
C PRO A 338 18.24 19.51 17.96
#